data_AF-A0A174FHK7-F1
#
_entry.id   AF-A0A174FHK7-F1
#
_cell.length_a   1.000
_cell.length_b   1.000
_cell.length_c   1.000
_cell.angle_alpha   90.00
_cell.angle_beta   90.00
_cell.angle_gamma   90.00
#
_symmetry.space_group_name_H-M   'P 1'
#
loop_
_entity.id
_entity.type
_entity.pdbx_description
1 polymer ?
#
loop_
_entity_poly.entity_id
_entity_poly.type
_entity_poly.pdbx_seq_one_letter_code
_entity_poly.pdbx_strand_id
1 'polypeptide(L)'
;MGGMEDYYIAQFFCWREIILLNLEIDIETFSSVNLAKAGVYRYAESPDFEVLLFGYSVDGGEVKVGDLVKGEKIPEEVMSALEDEAVTKWAFNAQFERICISRMLGYEAGTYLVPASWKCSMVWSAYMGLPLSLEGVGAVLGLEKQKLTEGKDLILERQSQRTR
;
A
#
# COMPACT_ATOMS: atom_id res chain seq x y z
N MET A 1 -24.66 42.96 4.10
CA MET A 1 -25.02 41.88 5.04
C MET A 1 -24.99 40.57 4.25
N GLY A 2 -23.78 40.02 4.04
CA GLY A 2 -23.61 38.64 3.59
C GLY A 2 -23.51 37.80 4.85
N GLY A 3 -24.61 37.13 5.17
CA GLY A 3 -24.85 36.55 6.47
C GLY A 3 -24.08 35.25 6.64
N MET A 4 -23.98 34.80 7.89
CA MET A 4 -23.44 33.51 8.31
C MET A 4 -23.89 32.31 7.45
N GLU A 5 -25.02 32.41 6.76
CA GLU A 5 -25.51 31.46 5.75
C GLU A 5 -24.59 31.32 4.53
N ASP A 6 -23.95 32.39 4.04
CA ASP A 6 -23.00 32.31 2.92
C ASP A 6 -21.71 31.56 3.31
N TYR A 7 -21.31 31.68 4.59
CA TYR A 7 -20.20 30.89 5.16
C TYR A 7 -20.58 29.41 5.29
N TYR A 8 -21.78 29.10 5.78
CA TYR A 8 -22.25 27.71 5.87
C TYR A 8 -22.47 27.11 4.49
N ILE A 9 -22.98 27.86 3.51
CA ILE A 9 -23.15 27.41 2.13
C ILE A 9 -21.79 27.23 1.46
N ALA A 10 -20.81 28.11 1.67
CA ALA A 10 -19.44 27.87 1.21
C ALA A 10 -18.82 26.61 1.83
N GLN A 11 -19.09 26.34 3.13
CA GLN A 11 -18.69 25.10 3.80
C GLN A 11 -19.44 23.87 3.26
N PHE A 12 -20.73 24.01 2.92
CA PHE A 12 -21.59 22.95 2.40
C PHE A 12 -21.26 22.60 0.94
N PHE A 13 -20.84 23.58 0.14
CA PHE A 13 -20.39 23.38 -1.24
C PHE A 13 -18.91 22.97 -1.35
N CYS A 14 -18.08 23.24 -0.33
CA CYS A 14 -16.73 22.68 -0.17
C CYS A 14 -16.76 21.18 0.24
N TRP A 15 -17.89 20.70 0.77
CA TRP A 15 -18.08 19.33 1.28
C TRP A 15 -18.48 18.29 0.22
N ARG A 16 -18.44 18.64 -1.07
CA ARG A 16 -18.50 17.65 -2.17
C ARG A 16 -17.12 17.28 -2.72
N GLU A 17 -16.05 17.61 -2.00
CA GLU A 17 -14.77 16.96 -2.23
C GLU A 17 -14.89 15.50 -1.80
N ILE A 18 -14.49 14.61 -2.72
CA ILE A 18 -14.52 13.16 -2.54
C ILE A 18 -13.64 12.85 -1.32
N ILE A 19 -14.27 12.58 -0.17
CA ILE A 19 -13.53 12.13 1.02
C ILE A 19 -13.12 10.70 0.73
N LEU A 20 -11.84 10.51 0.44
CA LEU A 20 -11.23 9.19 0.37
C LEU A 20 -11.33 8.56 1.76
N LEU A 21 -11.94 7.37 1.86
CA LEU A 21 -12.13 6.68 3.14
C LEU A 21 -11.19 5.48 3.29
N ASN A 22 -11.03 4.70 2.22
CA ASN A 22 -10.23 3.50 2.19
C ASN A 22 -9.22 3.52 1.05
N LEU A 23 -8.02 3.02 1.35
CA LEU A 23 -6.94 2.82 0.39
C LEU A 23 -6.43 1.38 0.51
N GLU A 24 -6.74 0.54 -0.46
CA GLU A 24 -6.14 -0.80 -0.59
C GLU A 24 -4.78 -0.68 -1.26
N ILE A 25 -3.74 -1.30 -0.70
CA ILE A 25 -2.35 -1.15 -1.14
C ILE A 25 -1.70 -2.53 -1.30
N ASP A 26 -0.93 -2.67 -2.36
CA ASP A 26 0.01 -3.77 -2.58
C ASP A 26 1.26 -3.21 -3.28
N ILE A 27 2.45 -3.60 -2.83
CA ILE A 27 3.71 -3.08 -3.39
C ILE A 27 4.65 -4.21 -3.76
N GLU A 28 5.46 -3.96 -4.80
CA GLU A 28 6.58 -4.82 -5.14
C GLU A 28 7.88 -4.08 -4.90
N THR A 29 8.84 -4.74 -4.25
CA THR A 29 10.06 -4.10 -3.77
C THR A 29 11.32 -4.85 -4.21
N PHE A 30 12.45 -4.14 -4.17
CA PHE A 30 13.78 -4.70 -4.29
C PHE A 30 14.64 -4.30 -3.10
N SER A 31 15.55 -5.20 -2.73
CA SER A 31 16.67 -4.97 -1.82
C SER A 31 17.63 -6.15 -1.97
N SER A 32 18.94 -5.91 -1.88
CA SER A 32 19.93 -7.00 -1.85
C SER A 32 19.84 -7.86 -0.59
N VAL A 33 19.15 -7.38 0.45
CA VAL A 33 18.93 -8.12 1.69
C VAL A 33 17.89 -9.22 1.48
N ASN A 34 18.17 -10.42 1.98
CA ASN A 34 17.19 -11.51 1.95
C ASN A 34 16.09 -11.29 3.01
N LEU A 35 14.88 -10.95 2.57
CA LEU A 35 13.72 -10.67 3.43
C LEU A 35 13.43 -11.80 4.42
N ALA A 36 13.44 -13.06 3.97
CA ALA A 36 13.09 -14.22 4.81
C ALA A 36 14.10 -14.47 5.93
N LYS A 37 15.36 -14.02 5.77
CA LYS A 37 16.41 -14.16 6.79
C LYS A 37 16.55 -12.94 7.69
N ALA A 38 16.27 -11.75 7.16
CA ALA A 38 16.59 -10.48 7.82
C ALA A 38 15.38 -9.77 8.44
N GLY A 39 14.16 -10.11 7.99
CA GLY A 39 12.95 -9.37 8.34
C GLY A 39 12.83 -8.04 7.61
N VAL A 40 11.64 -7.42 7.68
CA VAL A 40 11.30 -6.24 6.86
C VAL A 40 12.13 -5.01 7.19
N TYR A 41 12.47 -4.77 8.46
CA TYR A 41 13.19 -3.55 8.87
C TYR A 41 14.57 -3.48 8.19
N ARG A 42 15.40 -4.51 8.40
CA ARG A 42 16.72 -4.57 7.75
C ARG A 42 16.62 -4.66 6.23
N TYR A 43 15.56 -5.27 5.70
CA TYR A 43 15.31 -5.34 4.27
C TYR A 43 15.08 -3.94 3.66
N ALA A 44 14.20 -3.14 4.28
CA ALA A 44 13.86 -1.79 3.83
C ALA A 44 14.97 -0.76 4.12
N GLU A 45 15.81 -1.00 5.12
CA GLU A 45 16.95 -0.13 5.46
C GLU A 45 18.16 -0.29 4.51
N SER A 46 18.11 -1.25 3.58
CA SER A 46 19.21 -1.45 2.64
C SER A 46 19.44 -0.19 1.79
N PRO A 47 20.70 0.19 1.50
CA PRO A 47 20.99 1.36 0.67
C PRO A 47 20.44 1.26 -0.76
N ASP A 48 20.19 0.05 -1.24
CA ASP A 48 19.63 -0.26 -2.56
C ASP A 48 18.13 -0.63 -2.50
N PHE A 49 17.46 -0.40 -1.37
CA PHE A 49 16.04 -0.65 -1.26
C PHE A 49 15.23 0.28 -2.16
N GLU A 50 14.30 -0.28 -2.94
CA GLU A 50 13.40 0.45 -3.81
C GLU A 50 12.00 -0.17 -3.81
N VAL A 51 10.97 0.68 -3.89
CA VAL A 51 9.63 0.26 -4.30
C VAL A 51 9.58 0.33 -5.83
N LEU A 52 9.25 -0.79 -6.47
CA LEU A 52 9.27 -0.98 -7.93
C LEU A 52 7.90 -0.71 -8.55
N LEU A 53 6.86 -1.32 -7.97
CA LEU A 53 5.47 -1.19 -8.38
C LEU A 53 4.63 -0.79 -7.17
N PHE A 54 3.67 0.08 -7.40
CA PHE A 54 2.73 0.51 -6.37
C PHE A 54 1.29 0.29 -6.89
N GLY A 55 0.68 -0.79 -6.45
CA GLY A 55 -0.72 -1.12 -6.70
C GLY A 55 -1.61 -0.48 -5.65
N TYR A 56 -2.70 0.14 -6.09
CA TYR A 56 -3.67 0.76 -5.20
C TYR A 56 -5.10 0.69 -5.72
N SER A 57 -6.06 0.67 -4.81
CA SER A 57 -7.46 0.96 -5.10
C SER A 57 -7.97 1.99 -4.09
N VAL A 58 -8.80 2.90 -4.57
CA VAL A 58 -9.41 3.97 -3.77
C VAL A 58 -10.88 3.62 -3.59
N ASP A 59 -11.31 3.49 -2.34
CA ASP A 59 -12.69 3.20 -1.94
C ASP A 59 -13.30 1.99 -2.67
N GLY A 60 -12.51 0.93 -2.87
CA GLY A 60 -12.93 -0.28 -3.58
C GLY A 60 -13.15 -0.09 -5.09
N GLY A 61 -12.64 1.00 -5.66
CA GLY A 61 -12.67 1.29 -7.09
C GLY A 61 -11.75 0.39 -7.94
N GLU A 62 -11.49 0.84 -9.17
CA GLU A 62 -10.57 0.14 -10.07
C GLU A 62 -9.15 0.11 -9.51
N VAL A 63 -8.51 -1.06 -9.57
CA VAL A 63 -7.10 -1.22 -9.20
C VAL A 63 -6.24 -0.55 -10.25
N LYS A 64 -5.39 0.38 -9.79
CA LYS A 64 -4.38 1.06 -10.59
C LYS A 64 -2.99 0.62 -10.12
N VAL A 65 -2.03 0.61 -11.04
CA VAL A 65 -0.63 0.27 -10.73
C VAL A 65 0.27 1.33 -11.34
N GLY A 66 1.16 1.91 -10.53
CA GLY A 66 2.24 2.77 -11.03
C GLY A 66 3.56 2.01 -11.12
N ASP A 67 4.21 2.05 -12.29
CA ASP A 67 5.55 1.51 -12.52
C ASP A 67 6.62 2.57 -12.17
N LEU A 68 7.05 2.59 -10.90
CA LEU A 68 7.97 3.59 -10.37
C LEU A 68 9.37 3.50 -11.02
N VAL A 69 9.75 2.31 -11.49
CA VAL A 69 11.01 2.09 -12.23
C VAL A 69 10.99 2.84 -13.57
N LYS A 70 9.82 3.01 -14.19
CA LYS A 70 9.65 3.80 -15.41
C LYS A 70 9.44 5.29 -15.14
N GLY A 71 9.48 5.72 -13.88
CA GLY A 71 9.23 7.09 -13.46
C GLY A 71 7.75 7.49 -13.50
N GLU A 72 6.83 6.51 -13.53
CA GLU A 72 5.41 6.80 -13.35
C GLU A 72 5.17 7.35 -11.93
N LYS A 73 4.22 8.27 -11.82
CA LYS A 73 3.88 8.91 -10.56
C LYS A 73 2.55 8.41 -10.03
N ILE A 74 2.51 8.19 -8.74
CA ILE A 74 1.25 7.97 -8.01
C ILE A 74 0.56 9.33 -7.83
N PRO A 75 -0.78 9.42 -8.02
CA PRO A 75 -1.51 10.65 -7.80
C PRO A 75 -1.25 11.24 -6.41
N GLU A 76 -1.16 12.57 -6.33
CA GLU A 76 -0.88 13.28 -5.08
C GLU A 76 -1.89 12.96 -3.98
N GLU A 77 -3.18 12.84 -4.34
CA GLU A 77 -4.26 12.44 -3.42
C GLU A 77 -3.98 11.09 -2.73
N VAL A 78 -3.42 10.11 -3.46
CA VAL A 78 -3.08 8.80 -2.92
C VAL A 78 -1.83 8.89 -2.05
N MET A 79 -0.84 9.69 -2.46
CA MET A 79 0.38 9.91 -1.67
C MET A 79 0.07 10.58 -0.34
N SER A 80 -0.78 11.61 -0.33
CA SER A 80 -1.22 12.29 0.89
C SER A 80 -2.03 11.37 1.81
N ALA A 81 -2.86 10.48 1.23
CA ALA A 81 -3.66 9.52 2.00
C ALA A 81 -2.83 8.51 2.82
N LEU A 82 -1.56 8.27 2.45
CA LEU A 82 -0.68 7.36 3.18
C LEU A 82 -0.37 7.86 4.60
N GLU A 83 -0.22 9.18 4.75
CA GLU A 83 0.08 9.86 6.01
C GLU A 83 -1.19 10.33 6.75
N ASP A 84 -2.32 10.45 6.05
CA ASP A 84 -3.59 10.84 6.66
C ASP A 84 -4.17 9.73 7.54
N GLU A 85 -4.27 9.97 8.84
CA GLU A 85 -4.84 9.03 9.80
C GLU A 85 -6.36 8.87 9.69
N ALA A 86 -7.07 9.79 9.01
CA ALA A 86 -8.50 9.66 8.72
C ALA A 86 -8.78 8.61 7.64
N VAL A 87 -7.80 8.33 6.78
CA VAL A 87 -7.90 7.31 5.73
C VAL A 87 -7.50 5.95 6.29
N THR A 88 -8.34 4.93 6.10
CA THR A 88 -8.00 3.55 6.45
C THR A 88 -7.20 2.89 5.33
N LYS A 89 -5.98 2.44 5.65
CA LYS A 89 -5.11 1.70 4.72
C LYS A 89 -5.30 0.21 4.94
N TRP A 90 -5.51 -0.53 3.86
CA TRP A 90 -5.66 -1.99 3.86
C TRP A 90 -4.54 -2.63 3.06
N ALA A 91 -3.94 -3.68 3.62
CA ALA A 91 -2.96 -4.50 2.91
C ALA A 91 -2.95 -5.95 3.44
N PHE A 92 -2.53 -6.89 2.59
CA PHE A 92 -2.31 -8.27 3.02
C PHE A 92 -0.88 -8.42 3.52
N ASN A 93 -0.71 -8.47 4.85
CA ASN A 93 0.57 -8.32 5.57
C ASN A 93 1.00 -6.85 5.82
N ALA A 94 0.05 -5.96 6.12
CA ALA A 94 0.21 -4.50 6.30
C ALA A 94 1.46 -3.98 7.04
N GLN A 95 2.09 -4.78 7.92
CA GLN A 95 3.38 -4.41 8.50
C GLN A 95 4.44 -4.23 7.40
N PHE A 96 4.46 -5.10 6.40
CA PHE A 96 5.43 -5.07 5.31
C PHE A 96 5.31 -3.76 4.52
N GLU A 97 4.10 -3.46 4.03
CA GLU A 97 3.78 -2.30 3.22
C GLU A 97 4.07 -1.03 4.01
N ARG A 98 3.62 -0.93 5.26
CA ARG A 98 3.82 0.25 6.11
C ARG A 98 5.29 0.60 6.29
N ILE A 99 6.16 -0.40 6.53
CA ILE A 99 7.59 -0.18 6.73
C ILE A 99 8.28 0.22 5.42
N CYS A 100 8.00 -0.51 4.34
CA CYS A 100 8.55 -0.22 3.02
C CYS A 100 8.14 1.17 2.51
N ILE A 101 6.87 1.54 2.68
CA ILE A 101 6.35 2.85 2.26
C ILE A 101 6.92 3.97 3.12
N SER A 102 7.09 3.77 4.43
CA SER A 102 7.78 4.77 5.28
C SER A 102 9.16 5.10 4.71
N ARG A 103 9.91 4.07 4.28
CA ARG A 103 11.21 4.27 3.65
C ARG A 103 11.10 4.99 2.29
N MET A 104 10.13 4.62 1.46
CA MET A 104 9.86 5.28 0.17
C MET A 104 9.55 6.78 0.34
N LEU A 105 8.81 7.15 1.39
CA LEU A 105 8.49 8.54 1.75
C LEU A 105 9.69 9.31 2.33
N GLY A 106 10.84 8.64 2.50
CA GLY A 106 12.07 9.25 2.99
C GLY A 106 12.20 9.27 4.50
N TYR A 107 11.37 8.53 5.24
CA TYR A 107 11.49 8.47 6.69
C TYR A 107 12.81 7.78 7.08
N GLU A 108 13.38 8.25 8.19
CA GLU A 108 14.58 7.65 8.80
C GLU A 108 14.24 6.34 9.51
N ALA A 109 15.22 5.45 9.61
CA ALA A 109 15.09 4.20 10.38
C ALA A 109 14.66 4.50 11.82
N GLY A 110 13.61 3.80 12.29
CA GLY A 110 13.00 4.04 13.60
C GLY A 110 11.79 4.98 13.58
N THR A 111 11.57 5.72 12.50
CA THR A 111 10.37 6.54 12.28
C THR A 111 9.53 5.94 11.17
N TYR A 112 8.26 5.67 11.45
CA TYR A 112 7.37 4.98 10.50
C TYR A 112 5.97 5.58 10.52
N LEU A 113 5.23 5.38 9.43
CA LEU A 113 3.81 5.73 9.33
C LEU A 113 3.01 5.21 10.53
N VAL A 114 2.12 6.02 11.09
CA VAL A 114 1.35 5.69 12.30
C VAL A 114 0.49 4.44 12.06
N PRO A 115 0.50 3.42 12.93
CA PRO A 115 -0.17 2.15 12.66
C PRO A 115 -1.70 2.18 12.87
N ALA A 116 -2.26 3.19 13.54
CA ALA A 116 -3.67 3.21 13.97
C ALA A 116 -4.67 3.04 12.80
N SER A 117 -4.34 3.66 11.67
CA SER A 117 -5.13 3.67 10.44
C SER A 117 -4.79 2.53 9.47
N TRP A 118 -3.88 1.62 9.82
CA TRP A 118 -3.51 0.47 9.00
C TRP A 118 -4.24 -0.81 9.45
N LYS A 119 -4.82 -1.53 8.50
CA LYS A 119 -5.54 -2.78 8.72
C LYS A 119 -4.93 -3.90 7.87
N CYS A 120 -4.80 -5.07 8.50
CA CYS A 120 -4.13 -6.22 7.91
C CYS A 120 -5.12 -7.34 7.60
N SER A 121 -5.39 -7.58 6.33
CA SER A 121 -6.30 -8.64 5.89
C SER A 121 -5.76 -10.05 6.18
N MET A 122 -4.44 -10.21 6.28
CA MET A 122 -3.82 -11.48 6.72
C MET A 122 -4.15 -11.80 8.19
N VAL A 123 -4.14 -10.79 9.07
CA VAL A 123 -4.51 -10.97 10.48
C VAL A 123 -6.01 -11.27 10.62
N TRP A 124 -6.85 -10.61 9.81
CA TRP A 124 -8.28 -10.92 9.74
C TRP A 124 -8.53 -12.36 9.26
N SER A 125 -7.75 -12.81 8.28
CA SER A 125 -7.81 -14.20 7.81
C SER A 125 -7.48 -15.17 8.95
N ALA A 126 -6.39 -14.91 9.69
CA ALA A 126 -6.02 -15.71 10.86
C ALA A 126 -7.13 -15.75 11.92
N TYR A 127 -7.75 -14.61 12.21
CA TYR A 127 -8.85 -14.50 13.17
C TYR A 127 -10.06 -15.36 12.77
N MET A 128 -10.33 -15.47 11.47
CA MET A 128 -11.40 -16.31 10.92
C MET A 128 -11.00 -17.78 10.73
N GLY A 129 -9.79 -18.19 11.13
CA GLY A 129 -9.29 -19.54 10.92
C GLY A 129 -8.94 -19.86 9.46
N LEU A 130 -8.77 -18.83 8.62
CA LEU A 130 -8.36 -18.96 7.21
C LEU A 130 -6.82 -19.03 7.08
N PRO A 131 -6.30 -19.49 5.94
CA PRO A 131 -4.85 -19.52 5.68
C PRO A 131 -4.17 -18.16 5.81
N LEU A 132 -2.86 -18.16 6.07
CA LEU A 132 -2.05 -16.93 6.18
C LEU A 132 -1.43 -16.47 4.86
N SER A 133 -1.73 -17.14 3.75
CA SER A 133 -1.29 -16.72 2.42
C SER A 133 -2.50 -16.23 1.61
N LEU A 134 -2.31 -15.15 0.84
CA LEU A 134 -3.36 -14.61 -0.02
C LEU A 134 -3.90 -15.66 -1.00
N GLU A 135 -3.02 -16.49 -1.53
CA GLU A 135 -3.36 -17.64 -2.38
C GLU A 135 -4.24 -18.67 -1.63
N GLY A 136 -3.87 -19.03 -0.40
CA GLY A 136 -4.64 -19.97 0.40
C GLY A 136 -6.01 -19.43 0.79
N VAL A 137 -6.10 -18.15 1.15
CA VAL A 137 -7.38 -17.48 1.44
C VAL A 137 -8.25 -17.45 0.19
N GLY A 138 -7.68 -17.05 -0.96
CA GLY A 138 -8.38 -17.01 -2.24
C GLY A 138 -8.93 -18.38 -2.66
N ALA A 139 -8.18 -19.46 -2.41
CA ALA A 139 -8.63 -20.83 -2.68
C ALA A 139 -9.80 -21.24 -1.79
N VAL A 140 -9.74 -20.95 -0.48
CA VAL A 140 -10.81 -21.30 0.47
C VAL A 140 -12.09 -20.51 0.21
N LEU A 141 -11.96 -19.23 -0.14
CA LEU A 141 -13.10 -18.36 -0.44
C LEU A 141 -13.65 -18.56 -1.86
N GLY A 142 -13.00 -19.37 -2.70
CA GLY A 142 -13.42 -19.61 -4.07
C GLY A 142 -13.36 -18.37 -4.96
N LEU A 143 -12.40 -17.48 -4.74
CA LEU A 143 -12.25 -16.26 -5.55
C LEU A 143 -11.90 -16.62 -7.00
N GLU A 144 -12.60 -16.02 -7.97
CA GLU A 144 -12.34 -16.26 -9.39
C GLU A 144 -10.93 -15.81 -9.81
N LYS A 145 -10.46 -14.70 -9.24
CA LYS A 145 -9.10 -14.21 -9.41
C LYS A 145 -8.22 -14.74 -8.27
N GLN A 146 -7.37 -15.70 -8.59
CA GLN A 146 -6.34 -16.22 -7.69
C GLN A 146 -5.06 -15.37 -7.78
N LYS A 147 -4.13 -15.57 -6.84
CA LYS A 147 -2.83 -14.89 -6.88
C LYS A 147 -2.14 -15.20 -8.20
N LEU A 148 -1.88 -14.17 -9.01
CA LEU A 148 -1.20 -14.33 -10.29
C LEU A 148 0.25 -14.77 -10.06
N THR A 149 0.62 -15.91 -10.63
CA THR A 149 2.01 -16.39 -10.62
C THR A 149 2.90 -15.52 -11.52
N GLU A 150 2.36 -14.94 -12.59
CA GLU A 150 3.15 -14.10 -13.51
C GLU A 150 3.72 -12.85 -12.83
N GLY A 151 3.03 -12.31 -11.81
CA GLY A 151 3.54 -11.20 -11.01
C GLY A 151 4.87 -11.53 -10.33
N LYS A 152 5.00 -12.75 -9.77
CA LYS A 152 6.24 -13.23 -9.13
C LYS A 152 7.39 -13.33 -10.14
N ASP A 153 7.11 -13.83 -11.33
CA ASP A 153 8.14 -14.05 -12.35
C ASP A 153 8.66 -12.72 -12.92
N LEU A 154 7.79 -11.73 -13.12
CA LEU A 154 8.17 -10.38 -13.55
C LEU A 154 9.05 -9.67 -12.50
N ILE A 155 8.78 -9.88 -11.21
CA ILE A 155 9.61 -9.34 -10.13
C ILE A 155 10.99 -10.00 -10.18
N LEU A 156 11.06 -11.34 -10.25
CA LEU A 156 12.33 -12.07 -10.29
C LEU A 156 13.18 -11.67 -11.50
N GLU A 157 12.56 -11.49 -12.67
CA GLU A 157 13.24 -11.01 -13.87
C GLU A 157 13.84 -9.61 -13.64
N ARG A 158 13.05 -8.66 -13.13
CA ARG A 158 13.51 -7.29 -12.83
C ARG A 158 14.60 -7.25 -11.75
N GLN A 159 14.52 -8.10 -10.72
CA GLN A 159 15.56 -8.22 -9.70
C GLN A 159 16.86 -8.85 -10.26
N SER A 160 16.75 -9.80 -11.19
CA SER A 160 17.90 -10.47 -11.82
C SER A 160 18.70 -9.58 -12.77
N GLN A 161 18.03 -8.62 -13.44
CA GLN A 161 18.67 -7.65 -14.32
C GLN A 161 19.51 -6.61 -13.56
N ARG A 162 19.21 -6.37 -12.27
CA ARG A 162 19.88 -5.38 -11.42
C ARG A 162 21.05 -5.95 -10.60
N THR A 163 21.19 -7.27 -10.54
CA THR A 163 22.29 -7.97 -9.84
C THR A 163 23.41 -8.40 -10.79
N ARG A 164 23.38 -7.96 -12.06
CA ARG A 164 24.42 -8.14 -13.08
C ARG A 164 25.06 -6.81 -13.42
#